data_AF-A0AAU9QUF9-F1
#
_entry.id   AF-A0AAU9QUF9-F1
#
_cell.length_a   1.000
_cell.length_b   1.000
_cell.length_c   1.000
_cell.angle_alpha   90.00
_cell.angle_beta   90.00
_cell.angle_gamma   90.00
#
_symmetry.space_group_name_H-M   'P 1'
#
loop_
_entity.id
_entity.type
_entity.pdbx_description
1 polymer ?
#
loop_
_entity_poly.entity_id
_entity_poly.type
_entity_poly.pdbx_seq_one_letter_code
_entity_poly.pdbx_strand_id
1 'polypeptide(L)'
;MTKKYWIAGALGVCLMASYWLSDEQAAAAAANIEPAQNGLDKRKTSQGERTSLIEVKQALTSSVLERNNELAFEKALESALSEQPEQVQDAFGSSVVNYSGDLTQTYISSNQNNDATNNGKPIINLAVEQQLQTIIFGWELTQNNPINYSLGLDQLFEDPEGDLLTTRIWLENANGLSVLNQGQIMLQGAPKAFDQTTFLAVSARDDHHGSEDHAWVTTRFELPAVIEEQNNTEHPLIDGIVYRLESTTLLGGKKFEYEVVYCEAFQFIDDDVFYAAANNKTRCPEENELKKVGSYQISDDSLIVQTNRTQQIWTTKKVYTSRVHKETENYFITVFDNNRFESYTMQKNKRSMEERLNVNTGKDLEHFTLFDLLIPTEGGYRHTLANNYIFDRRFAQGDEYYDGFDSDLNISAPNSDFFSHEMCQFWDASIVAGEGMFNDIVSYSNNTHCATAPIPSAYAFVYFNNDYHANDVFLHGEAYSYILRPLPKYASEVEELKLNMIYHDPLGTKTTQKLTKNSK
;
A
#
# COMPACT_ATOMS: atom_id res chain seq x y z
N MET A 1 65.18 -0.47 -27.87
CA MET A 1 65.11 0.90 -28.41
C MET A 1 64.01 1.65 -27.70
N THR A 2 64.40 2.76 -27.08
CA THR A 2 63.62 3.91 -26.56
C THR A 2 62.41 4.30 -27.43
N LYS A 3 61.29 4.89 -26.95
CA LYS A 3 61.15 6.06 -26.07
C LYS A 3 59.65 6.29 -25.73
N LYS A 4 59.35 6.77 -24.52
CA LYS A 4 58.12 7.52 -24.18
C LYS A 4 58.18 8.93 -24.78
N TYR A 5 57.06 9.55 -25.16
CA TYR A 5 56.85 11.00 -25.05
C TYR A 5 55.37 11.38 -24.90
N TRP A 6 55.17 12.31 -23.97
CA TRP A 6 54.02 13.19 -23.72
C TRP A 6 54.16 14.49 -24.54
N ILE A 7 53.05 15.15 -24.93
CA ILE A 7 52.86 16.61 -25.14
C ILE A 7 51.33 16.87 -24.99
N ALA A 8 50.79 17.60 -23.99
CA ALA A 8 50.53 19.07 -23.89
C ALA A 8 49.89 19.68 -25.18
N GLY A 9 48.97 20.64 -25.24
CA GLY A 9 48.35 21.63 -24.34
C GLY A 9 47.77 22.76 -25.23
N ALA A 10 47.06 23.72 -24.61
CA ALA A 10 46.57 25.03 -25.12
C ALA A 10 45.23 25.07 -25.88
N LEU A 11 44.16 25.66 -25.33
CA LEU A 11 43.81 27.10 -25.20
C LEU A 11 43.46 27.78 -26.54
N GLY A 12 42.21 28.25 -26.64
CA GLY A 12 41.71 29.06 -27.75
C GLY A 12 40.33 29.64 -27.47
N VAL A 13 40.32 30.76 -26.73
CA VAL A 13 39.18 31.67 -26.55
C VAL A 13 38.85 32.33 -27.90
N CYS A 14 37.58 32.31 -28.31
CA CYS A 14 37.04 33.31 -29.23
C CYS A 14 35.64 33.74 -28.78
N LEU A 15 35.62 34.96 -28.23
CA LEU A 15 34.48 35.86 -28.13
C LEU A 15 33.85 36.11 -29.51
N MET A 16 32.52 36.05 -29.59
CA MET A 16 31.72 36.94 -30.44
C MET A 16 30.45 37.33 -29.67
N ALA A 17 30.54 38.43 -28.94
CA ALA A 17 29.44 39.39 -28.81
C ALA A 17 29.31 40.09 -30.20
N SER A 18 28.21 40.64 -30.70
CA SER A 18 27.03 41.28 -30.09
C SER A 18 26.18 41.85 -31.24
N TYR A 19 24.85 41.86 -31.11
CA TYR A 19 23.89 42.88 -31.58
C TYR A 19 22.56 42.57 -30.83
N TRP A 20 22.20 43.19 -29.70
CA TRP A 20 21.68 44.54 -29.39
C TRP A 20 20.33 44.93 -30.06
N LEU A 21 19.28 44.91 -29.21
CA LEU A 21 18.13 45.85 -29.04
C LEU A 21 17.13 46.03 -30.21
N SER A 22 15.81 46.22 -30.01
CA SER A 22 15.04 46.85 -28.91
C SER A 22 13.53 46.51 -28.99
N ASP A 23 12.87 46.48 -27.82
CA ASP A 23 11.53 47.02 -27.43
C ASP A 23 10.28 46.73 -28.30
N GLU A 24 9.03 46.59 -27.81
CA GLU A 24 8.33 47.03 -26.59
C GLU A 24 6.93 46.35 -26.57
N GLN A 25 6.22 46.40 -25.43
CA GLN A 25 4.81 46.03 -25.16
C GLN A 25 4.56 44.52 -24.86
N ALA A 26 3.98 44.11 -23.73
CA ALA A 26 3.08 44.79 -22.80
C ALA A 26 3.24 44.26 -21.37
N ALA A 27 3.21 45.18 -20.40
CA ALA A 27 2.98 44.92 -18.99
C ALA A 27 1.54 45.29 -18.62
N ALA A 28 1.10 44.73 -17.49
CA ALA A 28 0.00 45.14 -16.62
C ALA A 28 -1.41 44.60 -16.92
N ALA A 29 -1.79 43.60 -16.12
CA ALA A 29 -3.05 43.65 -15.37
C ALA A 29 -2.89 42.84 -14.08
N ALA A 30 -2.56 43.54 -12.99
CA ALA A 30 -2.73 43.06 -11.63
C ALA A 30 -3.71 43.99 -10.91
N ALA A 31 -4.46 43.39 -9.97
CA ALA A 31 -5.27 43.98 -8.93
C ALA A 31 -6.66 44.53 -9.30
N ASN A 32 -7.67 43.72 -8.95
CA ASN A 32 -8.75 44.18 -8.09
C ASN A 32 -9.40 42.95 -7.45
N ILE A 33 -9.32 42.83 -6.12
CA ILE A 33 -10.39 42.42 -5.20
C ILE A 33 -9.86 42.69 -3.78
N GLU A 34 -10.47 43.67 -3.13
CA GLU A 34 -10.34 43.98 -1.70
C GLU A 34 -11.23 43.04 -0.85
N PRO A 35 -11.02 42.99 0.48
CA PRO A 35 -11.27 41.82 1.32
C PRO A 35 -12.68 41.75 1.88
N ALA A 36 -13.20 40.52 2.07
CA ALA A 36 -14.37 40.29 2.90
C ALA A 36 -14.28 38.96 3.69
N GLN A 37 -14.12 39.14 5.00
CA GLN A 37 -14.86 38.50 6.10
C GLN A 37 -14.88 36.97 6.25
N ASN A 38 -14.23 36.54 7.35
CA ASN A 38 -14.69 35.56 8.34
C ASN A 38 -15.95 34.74 7.98
N GLY A 39 -15.73 33.51 7.52
CA GLY A 39 -16.72 32.44 7.47
C GLY A 39 -16.08 31.16 8.03
N LEU A 40 -16.44 30.82 9.26
CA LEU A 40 -15.92 29.68 10.01
C LEU A 40 -16.67 28.41 9.56
N ASP A 41 -16.37 27.89 8.37
CA ASP A 41 -16.95 26.62 7.92
C ASP A 41 -16.10 25.44 8.40
N LYS A 42 -16.54 24.88 9.53
CA LYS A 42 -16.19 23.51 9.93
C LYS A 42 -16.70 22.54 8.86
N ARG A 43 -15.86 22.22 7.87
CA ARG A 43 -15.99 20.98 7.10
C ARG A 43 -15.78 19.82 8.08
N LYS A 44 -16.88 19.20 8.51
CA LYS A 44 -16.88 17.85 9.04
C LYS A 44 -16.45 16.92 7.90
N THR A 45 -15.17 16.60 7.83
CA THR A 45 -14.71 15.35 7.21
C THR A 45 -15.24 14.22 8.09
N SER A 46 -16.25 13.48 7.61
CA SER A 46 -16.57 12.17 8.19
C SER A 46 -15.45 11.23 7.79
N GLN A 47 -14.35 11.24 8.55
CA GLN A 47 -13.44 10.11 8.59
C GLN A 47 -14.23 8.96 9.20
N GLY A 48 -14.66 8.03 8.34
CA GLY A 48 -15.05 6.70 8.79
C GLY A 48 -13.81 6.08 9.43
N GLU A 49 -13.81 6.05 10.76
CA GLU A 49 -12.84 5.39 11.59
C GLU A 49 -12.88 3.90 11.24
N ARG A 50 -11.96 3.45 10.38
CA ARG A 50 -11.81 2.02 10.07
C ARG A 50 -11.17 1.34 11.26
N THR A 51 -11.87 0.37 11.85
CA THR A 51 -11.30 -0.63 12.75
C THR A 51 -10.15 -1.33 12.03
N SER A 52 -8.94 -0.93 12.40
CA SER A 52 -7.68 -1.35 11.80
C SER A 52 -7.31 -2.77 12.20
N LEU A 53 -6.72 -3.53 11.26
CA LEU A 53 -5.51 -4.37 11.32
C LEU A 53 -4.81 -4.67 12.68
N ILE A 54 -4.91 -3.74 13.63
CA ILE A 54 -4.43 -3.80 15.00
C ILE A 54 -4.95 -5.04 15.75
N GLU A 55 -6.22 -5.46 15.60
CA GLU A 55 -6.74 -6.60 16.38
C GLU A 55 -6.13 -7.94 15.97
N VAL A 56 -5.76 -8.09 14.69
CA VAL A 56 -5.12 -9.29 14.15
C VAL A 56 -3.61 -9.32 14.45
N LYS A 57 -2.91 -8.17 14.39
CA LYS A 57 -1.48 -8.03 14.73
C LYS A 57 -1.22 -7.98 16.24
N GLN A 58 -2.14 -7.43 17.04
CA GLN A 58 -2.10 -7.51 18.51
C GLN A 58 -2.22 -8.96 19.00
N ALA A 59 -2.85 -9.84 18.22
CA ALA A 59 -2.96 -11.25 18.55
C ALA A 59 -1.61 -12.00 18.55
N LEU A 60 -0.66 -11.60 17.70
CA LEU A 60 0.69 -12.16 17.66
C LEU A 60 1.58 -11.59 18.80
N THR A 61 1.38 -10.33 19.18
CA THR A 61 2.20 -9.63 20.20
C THR A 61 1.68 -9.79 21.64
N SER A 62 0.37 -9.94 21.86
CA SER A 62 -0.25 -10.09 23.19
C SER A 62 0.10 -11.39 23.91
N SER A 63 0.32 -12.49 23.18
CA SER A 63 0.71 -13.78 23.75
C SER A 63 2.08 -13.77 24.46
N VAL A 64 2.91 -12.75 24.19
CA VAL A 64 4.24 -12.58 24.80
C VAL A 64 4.20 -11.78 26.11
N LEU A 65 3.14 -10.97 26.34
CA LEU A 65 3.04 -10.09 27.51
C LEU A 65 2.30 -10.71 28.71
N GLU A 66 1.44 -11.70 28.49
CA GLU A 66 0.50 -12.18 29.52
C GLU A 66 1.10 -13.06 30.63
N ARG A 67 2.40 -13.40 30.60
CA ARG A 67 2.98 -14.31 31.63
C ARG A 67 3.47 -13.62 32.91
N ASN A 68 3.31 -12.30 33.07
CA ASN A 68 3.93 -11.56 34.19
C ASN A 68 2.97 -10.92 35.22
N ASN A 69 1.64 -11.04 35.11
CA ASN A 69 0.74 -10.29 36.01
C ASN A 69 -0.51 -11.05 36.50
N GLU A 70 -0.42 -12.36 36.69
CA GLU A 70 -1.55 -13.18 37.19
C GLU A 70 -1.98 -12.84 38.64
N LEU A 71 -1.14 -12.18 39.44
CA LEU A 71 -1.45 -11.92 40.86
C LEU A 71 -2.31 -10.67 41.13
N ALA A 72 -2.47 -9.78 40.13
CA ALA A 72 -3.19 -8.51 40.31
C ALA A 72 -4.68 -8.60 39.93
N PHE A 73 -5.05 -9.54 39.06
CA PHE A 73 -6.41 -9.67 38.53
C PHE A 73 -7.35 -10.40 39.49
N GLU A 74 -6.86 -11.44 40.19
CA GLU A 74 -7.68 -12.19 41.18
C GLU A 74 -8.13 -11.31 42.36
N LYS A 75 -7.30 -10.33 42.77
CA LYS A 75 -7.67 -9.38 43.84
C LYS A 75 -8.68 -8.31 43.42
N ALA A 76 -8.80 -8.02 42.12
CA ALA A 76 -9.79 -7.08 41.60
C ALA A 76 -11.16 -7.75 41.41
N LEU A 77 -11.19 -9.06 41.17
CA LEU A 77 -12.40 -9.83 40.90
C LEU A 77 -13.23 -10.12 42.17
N GLU A 78 -12.61 -10.26 43.34
CA GLU A 78 -13.31 -10.46 44.62
C GLU A 78 -14.02 -9.19 45.14
N SER A 79 -13.69 -8.00 44.61
CA SER A 79 -14.27 -6.72 45.04
C SER A 79 -15.55 -6.33 44.28
N ALA A 80 -15.92 -7.04 43.20
CA ALA A 80 -16.96 -6.60 42.27
C ALA A 80 -18.24 -7.46 42.28
N LEU A 81 -18.33 -8.48 43.15
CA LEU A 81 -19.50 -9.35 43.24
C LEU A 81 -20.38 -8.99 44.44
N SER A 82 -21.09 -7.85 44.36
CA SER A 82 -22.29 -7.63 45.18
C SER A 82 -23.25 -6.65 44.51
N GLU A 83 -24.48 -7.15 44.31
CA GLU A 83 -25.73 -6.47 43.94
C GLU A 83 -26.01 -6.18 42.44
N GLN A 84 -27.25 -6.52 42.09
CA GLN A 84 -27.86 -6.69 40.77
C GLN A 84 -28.93 -5.58 40.57
N PRO A 85 -29.63 -5.49 39.42
CA PRO A 85 -29.25 -4.83 38.18
C PRO A 85 -30.12 -3.58 37.88
N GLU A 86 -29.52 -2.45 37.49
CA GLU A 86 -30.26 -1.37 36.82
C GLU A 86 -29.53 -0.96 35.53
N GLN A 87 -30.33 -0.71 34.49
CA GLN A 87 -29.90 -0.45 33.12
C GLN A 87 -28.89 0.69 33.04
N VAL A 88 -27.70 0.39 32.50
CA VAL A 88 -26.77 1.40 32.00
C VAL A 88 -26.57 1.12 30.50
N GLN A 89 -27.04 2.06 29.69
CA GLN A 89 -26.62 2.19 28.29
C GLN A 89 -25.13 2.52 28.30
N ASP A 90 -24.34 1.70 27.61
CA ASP A 90 -22.97 2.04 27.23
C ASP A 90 -22.84 2.10 25.71
N ALA A 91 -22.08 3.11 25.29
CA ALA A 91 -21.79 3.46 23.90
C ALA A 91 -20.84 2.43 23.27
N PHE A 92 -20.85 2.37 21.93
CA PHE A 92 -20.13 1.41 21.07
C PHE A 92 -20.87 0.08 20.84
N GLY A 93 -22.00 0.19 20.14
CA GLY A 93 -22.64 -0.93 19.47
C GLY A 93 -21.73 -1.50 18.38
N SER A 94 -21.05 -2.60 18.69
CA SER A 94 -20.45 -3.50 17.72
C SER A 94 -21.45 -4.62 17.41
N SER A 95 -21.90 -4.67 16.16
CA SER A 95 -22.42 -5.89 15.55
C SER A 95 -21.43 -6.30 14.47
N VAL A 96 -20.58 -7.28 14.79
CA VAL A 96 -19.78 -7.98 13.78
C VAL A 96 -20.75 -8.81 12.94
N VAL A 97 -20.94 -8.41 11.68
CA VAL A 97 -21.67 -9.20 10.68
C VAL A 97 -20.64 -9.73 9.69
N ASN A 98 -20.53 -11.06 9.60
CA ASN A 98 -19.96 -11.74 8.44
C ASN A 98 -20.76 -11.30 7.21
N TYR A 99 -20.23 -10.40 6.40
CA TYR A 99 -20.86 -10.03 5.14
C TYR A 99 -20.52 -11.08 4.08
N SER A 100 -21.40 -12.08 3.92
CA SER A 100 -21.74 -12.62 2.59
C SER A 100 -22.85 -11.76 1.95
N GLY A 101 -22.82 -10.45 2.15
CA GLY A 101 -23.97 -9.58 1.90
C GLY A 101 -23.92 -8.89 0.55
N ASP A 102 -25.07 -8.90 -0.12
CA ASP A 102 -25.39 -8.20 -1.36
C ASP A 102 -24.81 -6.78 -1.41
N LEU A 103 -23.88 -6.53 -2.33
CA LEU A 103 -23.29 -5.21 -2.56
C LEU A 103 -24.17 -4.40 -3.50
N THR A 104 -24.87 -3.38 -2.99
CA THR A 104 -25.83 -2.58 -3.77
C THR A 104 -25.19 -1.31 -4.35
N GLN A 105 -25.33 -1.03 -5.65
CA GLN A 105 -24.83 0.20 -6.28
C GLN A 105 -25.86 0.85 -7.21
N THR A 106 -25.98 2.17 -7.22
CA THR A 106 -26.88 2.91 -8.12
C THR A 106 -26.09 3.60 -9.25
N TYR A 107 -26.43 3.33 -10.52
CA TYR A 107 -25.83 3.95 -11.71
C TYR A 107 -26.71 5.07 -12.25
N ILE A 108 -26.08 6.18 -12.67
CA ILE A 108 -26.75 7.33 -13.28
C ILE A 108 -26.64 7.27 -14.81
N SER A 109 -27.71 6.82 -15.46
CA SER A 109 -27.92 7.06 -16.90
C SER A 109 -28.79 8.30 -17.05
N SER A 110 -28.37 9.26 -17.88
CA SER A 110 -29.14 10.47 -18.14
C SER A 110 -29.77 10.40 -19.53
N ASN A 111 -31.02 9.95 -19.60
CA ASN A 111 -31.95 10.29 -20.69
C ASN A 111 -33.38 10.04 -20.21
N GLN A 112 -34.07 11.07 -19.71
CA GLN A 112 -35.47 10.96 -19.30
C GLN A 112 -36.39 10.97 -20.52
N ASN A 113 -36.98 9.83 -20.88
CA ASN A 113 -38.21 9.78 -21.67
C ASN A 113 -39.37 9.38 -20.76
N ASN A 114 -40.14 10.37 -20.32
CA ASN A 114 -41.33 10.18 -19.49
C ASN A 114 -42.53 9.70 -20.34
N ASP A 115 -42.72 8.39 -20.47
CA ASP A 115 -44.02 7.81 -20.85
C ASP A 115 -44.45 6.73 -19.83
N ALA A 116 -45.14 7.20 -18.78
CA ALA A 116 -45.33 6.51 -17.50
C ALA A 116 -46.36 5.35 -17.48
N THR A 117 -46.68 4.75 -18.64
CA THR A 117 -47.66 3.63 -18.69
C THR A 117 -47.10 2.31 -19.19
N ASN A 118 -45.82 2.28 -19.58
CA ASN A 118 -45.19 1.11 -20.18
C ASN A 118 -43.72 0.97 -19.79
N ASN A 119 -43.33 1.45 -18.59
CA ASN A 119 -41.96 1.35 -18.12
C ASN A 119 -41.54 -0.12 -17.99
N GLY A 120 -40.49 -0.51 -18.70
CA GLY A 120 -39.97 -1.88 -18.70
C GLY A 120 -39.09 -2.13 -17.49
N LYS A 121 -38.89 -3.39 -17.15
CA LYS A 121 -37.78 -3.75 -16.25
C LYS A 121 -36.46 -3.63 -17.01
N PRO A 122 -35.31 -3.54 -16.30
CA PRO A 122 -34.01 -3.54 -16.95
C PRO A 122 -33.82 -4.82 -17.77
N ILE A 123 -33.19 -4.70 -18.93
CA ILE A 123 -32.89 -5.81 -19.82
C ILE A 123 -31.40 -6.15 -19.77
N ILE A 124 -31.08 -7.44 -19.91
CA ILE A 124 -29.69 -7.90 -19.98
C ILE A 124 -29.18 -7.70 -21.41
N ASN A 125 -28.04 -7.02 -21.55
CA ASN A 125 -27.34 -6.98 -22.82
C ASN A 125 -26.60 -8.30 -23.06
N LEU A 126 -27.20 -9.18 -23.88
CA LEU A 126 -26.69 -10.52 -24.14
C LEU A 126 -25.28 -10.55 -24.77
N ALA A 127 -24.91 -9.51 -25.53
CA ALA A 127 -23.57 -9.44 -26.12
C ALA A 127 -22.51 -9.15 -25.06
N VAL A 128 -22.80 -8.23 -24.13
CA VAL A 128 -21.94 -7.92 -22.98
C VAL A 128 -21.87 -9.13 -22.04
N GLU A 129 -23.00 -9.77 -21.75
CA GLU A 129 -23.05 -11.00 -20.94
C GLU A 129 -22.12 -12.09 -21.50
N GLN A 130 -22.19 -12.39 -22.80
CA GLN A 130 -21.32 -13.38 -23.44
C GLN A 130 -19.83 -12.98 -23.40
N GLN A 131 -19.54 -11.70 -23.57
CA GLN A 131 -18.18 -11.17 -23.47
C GLN A 131 -17.62 -11.36 -22.04
N LEU A 132 -18.39 -11.00 -21.02
CA LEU A 132 -18.00 -11.16 -19.62
C LEU A 132 -17.81 -12.64 -19.25
N GLN A 133 -18.69 -13.53 -19.71
CA GLN A 133 -18.53 -14.96 -19.51
C GLN A 133 -17.23 -15.49 -20.15
N THR A 134 -16.85 -14.98 -21.34
CA THR A 134 -15.59 -15.35 -22.00
C THR A 134 -14.37 -14.88 -21.20
N ILE A 135 -14.42 -13.68 -20.62
CA ILE A 135 -13.37 -13.17 -19.72
C ILE A 135 -13.23 -14.08 -18.49
N ILE A 136 -14.36 -14.44 -17.87
CA ILE A 136 -14.41 -15.28 -16.67
C ILE A 136 -13.84 -16.68 -16.96
N PHE A 137 -14.12 -17.26 -18.13
CA PHE A 137 -13.54 -18.54 -18.52
C PHE A 137 -12.03 -18.52 -18.75
N GLY A 138 -11.43 -17.33 -18.92
CA GLY A 138 -9.98 -17.16 -18.97
C GLY A 138 -9.32 -17.13 -17.58
N TRP A 139 -10.08 -17.14 -16.49
CA TRP A 139 -9.52 -17.17 -15.13
C TRP A 139 -8.99 -18.56 -14.78
N GLU A 140 -7.91 -18.60 -14.00
CA GLU A 140 -7.30 -19.83 -13.53
C GLU A 140 -7.50 -19.95 -12.02
N LEU A 141 -8.38 -20.87 -11.61
CA LEU A 141 -8.65 -21.14 -10.20
C LEU A 141 -7.89 -22.38 -9.78
N THR A 142 -6.86 -22.20 -8.96
CA THR A 142 -6.14 -23.32 -8.33
C THR A 142 -6.47 -23.35 -6.85
N GLN A 143 -6.68 -24.55 -6.31
CA GLN A 143 -6.97 -24.74 -4.89
C GLN A 143 -5.91 -24.05 -4.03
N ASN A 144 -6.35 -23.37 -2.96
CA ASN A 144 -5.53 -22.62 -2.01
C ASN A 144 -4.67 -21.50 -2.60
N ASN A 145 -4.74 -21.22 -3.90
CA ASN A 145 -4.02 -20.13 -4.53
C ASN A 145 -4.87 -18.85 -4.51
N PRO A 146 -4.47 -17.79 -3.79
CA PRO A 146 -5.26 -16.57 -3.70
C PRO A 146 -5.37 -15.85 -5.05
N ILE A 147 -6.59 -15.50 -5.44
CA ILE A 147 -6.91 -14.72 -6.63
C ILE A 147 -7.39 -13.31 -6.27
N ASN A 148 -7.23 -12.40 -7.23
CA ASN A 148 -7.73 -11.03 -7.15
C ASN A 148 -8.04 -10.53 -8.58
N TYR A 149 -9.24 -10.81 -9.07
CA TYR A 149 -9.66 -10.45 -10.42
C TYR A 149 -10.60 -9.24 -10.42
N SER A 150 -10.35 -8.28 -11.30
CA SER A 150 -11.27 -7.17 -11.55
C SER A 150 -12.17 -7.47 -12.73
N LEU A 151 -13.46 -7.17 -12.61
CA LEU A 151 -14.46 -7.29 -13.66
C LEU A 151 -15.30 -6.00 -13.73
N GLY A 152 -15.35 -5.38 -14.90
CA GLY A 152 -16.26 -4.27 -15.19
C GLY A 152 -17.62 -4.81 -15.65
N LEU A 153 -18.71 -4.25 -15.15
CA LEU A 153 -20.08 -4.62 -15.56
C LEU A 153 -20.75 -3.55 -16.43
N ASP A 154 -19.96 -2.67 -17.02
CA ASP A 154 -20.48 -1.56 -17.81
C ASP A 154 -21.40 -2.09 -18.92
N GLN A 155 -22.59 -1.51 -19.02
CA GLN A 155 -23.61 -1.87 -20.02
C GLN A 155 -24.15 -3.31 -19.93
N LEU A 156 -23.88 -4.06 -18.85
CA LEU A 156 -24.48 -5.38 -18.66
C LEU A 156 -26.02 -5.31 -18.60
N PHE A 157 -26.54 -4.25 -17.96
CA PHE A 157 -27.96 -3.96 -17.90
C PHE A 157 -28.25 -2.64 -18.60
N GLU A 158 -29.34 -2.62 -19.36
CA GLU A 158 -29.88 -1.44 -20.00
C GLU A 158 -31.32 -1.24 -19.54
N ASP A 159 -31.66 0.00 -19.19
CA ASP A 159 -33.04 0.37 -18.94
C ASP A 159 -33.63 0.98 -20.23
N PRO A 160 -34.73 0.44 -20.78
CA PRO A 160 -35.28 0.94 -22.04
C PRO A 160 -35.72 2.40 -21.97
N GLU A 161 -36.16 2.84 -20.79
CA GLU A 161 -36.63 4.19 -20.51
C GLU A 161 -35.51 5.13 -20.04
N GLY A 162 -34.34 4.56 -19.70
CA GLY A 162 -33.16 5.29 -19.26
C GLY A 162 -33.13 5.58 -17.76
N ASP A 163 -33.92 4.83 -16.97
CA ASP A 163 -34.00 4.97 -15.52
C ASP A 163 -32.71 4.57 -14.79
N LEU A 164 -32.62 5.02 -13.53
CA LEU A 164 -31.48 4.74 -12.66
C LEU A 164 -31.49 3.28 -12.21
N LEU A 165 -30.41 2.57 -12.51
CA LEU A 165 -30.29 1.16 -12.15
C LEU A 165 -29.62 0.98 -10.80
N THR A 166 -30.22 0.16 -9.96
CA THR A 166 -29.60 -0.38 -8.75
C THR A 166 -29.15 -1.81 -9.01
N THR A 167 -27.87 -2.11 -8.80
CA THR A 167 -27.27 -3.44 -8.99
C THR A 167 -26.95 -4.11 -7.66
N ARG A 168 -27.03 -5.45 -7.59
CA ARG A 168 -26.48 -6.26 -6.49
C ARG A 168 -25.64 -7.40 -7.05
N ILE A 169 -24.58 -7.77 -6.34
CA ILE A 169 -23.65 -8.82 -6.76
C ILE A 169 -23.35 -9.74 -5.57
N TRP A 170 -23.32 -11.06 -5.83
CA TRP A 170 -22.93 -12.06 -4.84
C TRP A 170 -22.36 -13.32 -5.53
N LEU A 171 -21.76 -14.20 -4.73
CA LEU A 171 -21.33 -15.52 -5.16
C LEU A 171 -22.30 -16.59 -4.66
N GLU A 172 -22.77 -17.43 -5.57
CA GLU A 172 -23.42 -18.69 -5.23
C GLU A 172 -22.32 -19.76 -5.10
N ASN A 173 -22.27 -20.48 -3.97
CA ASN A 173 -21.22 -21.46 -3.64
C ASN A 173 -19.81 -20.83 -3.59
N ALA A 174 -19.65 -19.80 -2.75
CA ALA A 174 -18.45 -18.97 -2.74
C ALA A 174 -17.11 -19.71 -2.48
N ASN A 175 -17.10 -20.89 -1.83
CA ASN A 175 -15.95 -21.80 -1.76
C ASN A 175 -14.58 -21.15 -1.42
N GLY A 176 -14.55 -20.20 -0.48
CA GLY A 176 -13.31 -19.48 -0.10
C GLY A 176 -13.04 -18.21 -0.91
N LEU A 177 -13.90 -17.89 -1.86
CA LEU A 177 -13.95 -16.64 -2.60
C LEU A 177 -14.95 -15.67 -1.98
N SER A 178 -14.79 -14.40 -2.34
CA SER A 178 -15.61 -13.28 -1.94
C SER A 178 -15.65 -12.25 -3.06
N VAL A 179 -16.71 -11.44 -3.08
CA VAL A 179 -16.82 -10.33 -4.03
C VAL A 179 -16.85 -9.02 -3.27
N LEU A 180 -16.07 -8.05 -3.74
CA LEU A 180 -16.06 -6.67 -3.25
C LEU A 180 -16.43 -5.72 -4.39
N ASN A 181 -17.05 -4.60 -4.04
CA ASN A 181 -17.34 -3.50 -4.97
C ASN A 181 -16.55 -2.26 -4.53
N GLN A 182 -15.58 -1.85 -5.34
CA GLN A 182 -14.74 -0.67 -5.10
C GLN A 182 -14.70 0.25 -6.33
N GLY A 183 -15.82 0.35 -7.06
CA GLY A 183 -15.92 1.06 -8.35
C GLY A 183 -15.72 0.15 -9.56
N GLN A 184 -15.07 -1.00 -9.36
CA GLN A 184 -15.15 -2.19 -10.20
C GLN A 184 -15.46 -3.39 -9.29
N ILE A 185 -15.91 -4.50 -9.86
CA ILE A 185 -16.10 -5.73 -9.09
C ILE A 185 -14.75 -6.40 -8.92
N MET A 186 -14.41 -6.71 -7.68
CA MET A 186 -13.23 -7.49 -7.35
C MET A 186 -13.69 -8.86 -6.86
N LEU A 187 -13.35 -9.92 -7.59
CA LEU A 187 -13.44 -11.29 -7.12
C LEU A 187 -12.12 -11.65 -6.45
N GLN A 188 -12.14 -11.94 -5.16
CA GLN A 188 -10.94 -12.24 -4.39
C GLN A 188 -11.13 -13.38 -3.40
N GLY A 189 -10.04 -14.06 -3.05
CA GLY A 189 -10.05 -15.15 -2.07
C GLY A 189 -9.18 -16.30 -2.53
N ALA A 190 -9.16 -17.38 -1.74
CA ALA A 190 -8.45 -18.61 -2.09
C ALA A 190 -9.47 -19.72 -2.33
N PRO A 191 -9.61 -20.23 -3.57
CA PRO A 191 -10.54 -21.32 -3.88
C PRO A 191 -10.26 -22.54 -3.01
N LYS A 192 -11.30 -23.16 -2.47
CA LYS A 192 -11.23 -24.45 -1.76
C LYS A 192 -11.69 -25.56 -2.69
N ALA A 193 -11.16 -26.78 -2.50
CA ALA A 193 -11.69 -27.96 -3.16
C ALA A 193 -13.18 -28.11 -2.83
N PHE A 194 -14.02 -28.12 -3.86
CA PHE A 194 -15.46 -28.26 -3.71
C PHE A 194 -16.12 -28.83 -4.97
N ASP A 195 -17.13 -29.67 -4.77
CA ASP A 195 -17.76 -30.46 -5.84
C ASP A 195 -18.94 -29.74 -6.53
N GLN A 196 -19.14 -28.45 -6.27
CA GLN A 196 -20.23 -27.66 -6.87
C GLN A 196 -19.69 -26.46 -7.63
N THR A 197 -20.29 -26.21 -8.80
CA THR A 197 -20.04 -25.02 -9.61
C THR A 197 -20.34 -23.76 -8.81
N THR A 198 -19.39 -22.83 -8.80
CA THR A 198 -19.55 -21.48 -8.25
C THR A 198 -20.08 -20.55 -9.35
N PHE A 199 -21.07 -19.72 -9.01
CA PHE A 199 -21.61 -18.72 -9.92
C PHE A 199 -21.40 -17.31 -9.35
N LEU A 200 -20.96 -16.39 -10.19
CA LEU A 200 -21.06 -14.95 -9.93
C LEU A 200 -22.43 -14.49 -10.41
N ALA A 201 -23.31 -14.15 -9.46
CA ALA A 201 -24.64 -13.67 -9.76
C ALA A 201 -24.68 -12.14 -9.70
N VAL A 202 -25.30 -11.54 -10.70
CA VAL A 202 -25.51 -10.09 -10.78
C VAL A 202 -26.98 -9.82 -11.05
N SER A 203 -27.59 -8.96 -10.25
CA SER A 203 -28.94 -8.46 -10.50
C SER A 203 -28.95 -6.95 -10.69
N ALA A 204 -29.91 -6.46 -11.47
CA ALA A 204 -30.27 -5.05 -11.53
C ALA A 204 -31.79 -4.86 -11.38
N ARG A 205 -32.18 -3.71 -10.87
CA ARG A 205 -33.56 -3.20 -10.88
C ARG A 205 -33.56 -1.69 -11.15
N ASP A 206 -34.66 -1.19 -11.67
CA ASP A 206 -34.95 0.25 -11.71
C ASP A 206 -35.59 0.72 -10.38
N ASP A 207 -35.90 2.01 -10.30
CA ASP A 207 -36.61 2.62 -9.17
C ASP A 207 -38.15 2.57 -9.31
N HIS A 208 -38.68 2.15 -10.46
CA HIS A 208 -40.10 2.10 -10.76
C HIS A 208 -40.80 0.83 -10.24
N HIS A 209 -40.13 -0.33 -10.32
CA HIS A 209 -40.71 -1.64 -10.03
C HIS A 209 -40.58 -2.09 -8.57
N GLY A 210 -40.20 -1.19 -7.66
CA GLY A 210 -40.09 -1.46 -6.22
C GLY A 210 -38.83 -2.22 -5.82
N SER A 211 -38.79 -2.75 -4.59
CA SER A 211 -37.60 -3.40 -4.01
C SER A 211 -37.75 -4.92 -3.78
N GLU A 212 -38.91 -5.49 -4.12
CA GLU A 212 -39.16 -6.93 -3.96
C GLU A 212 -38.36 -7.78 -4.96
N ASP A 213 -38.17 -9.07 -4.67
CA ASP A 213 -37.36 -9.99 -5.49
C ASP A 213 -37.78 -10.04 -6.96
N HIS A 214 -39.08 -9.88 -7.24
CA HIS A 214 -39.60 -9.89 -8.61
C HIS A 214 -39.21 -8.64 -9.41
N ALA A 215 -38.76 -7.56 -8.78
CA ALA A 215 -38.27 -6.34 -9.44
C ALA A 215 -36.86 -6.54 -10.04
N TRP A 216 -36.12 -7.54 -9.55
CA TRP A 216 -34.74 -7.77 -9.95
C TRP A 216 -34.64 -8.66 -11.18
N VAL A 217 -33.92 -8.19 -12.19
CA VAL A 217 -33.47 -8.98 -13.33
C VAL A 217 -32.07 -9.50 -13.04
N THR A 218 -31.85 -10.81 -13.18
CA THR A 218 -30.62 -11.48 -12.71
C THR A 218 -29.98 -12.28 -13.83
N THR A 219 -28.66 -12.16 -13.98
CA THR A 219 -27.80 -13.06 -14.75
C THR A 219 -26.78 -13.76 -13.84
N ARG A 220 -26.23 -14.89 -14.30
CA ARG A 220 -25.22 -15.69 -13.61
C ARG A 220 -24.09 -16.01 -14.56
N PHE A 221 -22.87 -15.83 -14.07
CA PHE A 221 -21.66 -16.27 -14.75
C PHE A 221 -21.07 -17.49 -14.05
N GLU A 222 -20.82 -18.54 -14.82
CA GLU A 222 -20.16 -19.74 -14.31
C GLU A 222 -18.66 -19.48 -14.16
N LEU A 223 -18.12 -19.73 -12.96
CA LEU A 223 -16.67 -19.67 -12.73
C LEU A 223 -15.99 -20.96 -13.24
N PRO A 224 -14.73 -20.89 -13.70
CA PRO A 224 -13.95 -22.08 -14.04
C PRO A 224 -13.87 -23.09 -12.90
N ALA A 225 -13.70 -24.37 -13.24
CA ALA A 225 -13.46 -25.40 -12.23
C ALA A 225 -12.15 -25.14 -11.48
N VAL A 226 -12.15 -25.44 -10.18
CA VAL A 226 -10.94 -25.35 -9.34
C VAL A 226 -10.03 -26.53 -9.67
N ILE A 227 -8.80 -26.24 -10.06
CA ILE A 227 -7.74 -27.21 -10.29
C ILE A 227 -7.16 -27.63 -8.93
N GLU A 228 -7.02 -28.93 -8.68
CA GLU A 228 -6.38 -29.44 -7.46
C GLU A 228 -4.90 -29.06 -7.39
N GLU A 229 -4.42 -28.79 -6.17
CA GLU A 229 -3.02 -28.44 -5.88
C GLU A 229 -2.04 -29.59 -6.16
N GLN A 230 -0.77 -29.28 -6.48
CA GLN A 230 0.31 -30.27 -6.55
C GLN A 230 1.26 -30.12 -5.36
N ASN A 231 1.17 -31.04 -4.38
CA ASN A 231 1.96 -31.01 -3.14
C ASN A 231 3.43 -31.47 -3.29
N ASN A 232 4.09 -31.18 -4.42
CA ASN A 232 5.40 -31.76 -4.76
C ASN A 232 6.55 -30.76 -4.89
N THR A 233 6.39 -29.51 -4.47
CA THR A 233 7.44 -28.48 -4.58
C THR A 233 8.04 -28.09 -3.24
N GLU A 234 9.35 -27.81 -3.25
CA GLU A 234 10.04 -27.13 -2.17
C GLU A 234 9.79 -25.62 -2.31
N HIS A 235 9.36 -24.96 -1.22
CA HIS A 235 9.02 -23.54 -1.26
C HIS A 235 10.25 -22.67 -0.91
N PRO A 236 10.53 -21.56 -1.64
CA PRO A 236 11.79 -20.81 -1.49
C PRO A 236 11.98 -20.12 -0.13
N LEU A 237 10.90 -19.91 0.62
CA LEU A 237 10.96 -19.38 1.99
C LEU A 237 11.31 -20.44 3.06
N ILE A 238 11.31 -21.73 2.70
CA ILE A 238 11.82 -22.79 3.58
C ILE A 238 13.33 -22.63 3.71
N ASP A 239 13.87 -23.10 4.82
CA ASP A 239 15.28 -23.04 5.20
C ASP A 239 15.82 -21.63 5.42
N GLY A 240 15.94 -21.26 6.69
CA GLY A 240 16.50 -20.00 7.16
C GLY A 240 15.44 -19.03 7.68
N ILE A 241 15.91 -17.87 8.15
CA ILE A 241 15.07 -16.78 8.62
C ILE A 241 14.80 -15.85 7.44
N VAL A 242 13.54 -15.53 7.19
CA VAL A 242 13.13 -14.50 6.23
C VAL A 242 12.64 -13.27 6.98
N TYR A 243 13.06 -12.11 6.52
CA TYR A 243 12.71 -10.82 7.07
C TYR A 243 11.78 -10.05 6.14
N ARG A 244 10.84 -9.30 6.71
CA ARG A 244 9.98 -8.36 5.99
C ARG A 244 9.82 -7.06 6.78
N LEU A 245 9.50 -5.98 6.09
CA LEU A 245 9.23 -4.69 6.72
C LEU A 245 7.73 -4.49 6.86
N GLU A 246 7.32 -3.97 8.01
CA GLU A 246 5.91 -3.82 8.39
C GLU A 246 5.70 -2.48 9.11
N SER A 247 4.46 -2.01 9.16
CA SER A 247 4.08 -0.78 9.88
C SER A 247 3.09 -1.05 11.03
N THR A 248 3.15 -0.21 12.06
CA THR A 248 2.27 -0.27 13.24
C THR A 248 2.16 1.10 13.91
N THR A 249 1.10 1.35 14.66
CA THR A 249 1.00 2.52 15.56
C THR A 249 1.44 2.19 17.00
N LEU A 250 1.80 0.94 17.28
CA LEU A 250 2.29 0.47 18.58
C LEU A 250 3.58 -0.32 18.40
N LEU A 251 4.70 0.25 18.85
CA LEU A 251 6.03 -0.36 18.74
C LEU A 251 6.79 -0.25 20.06
N GLY A 252 7.33 -1.35 20.57
CA GLY A 252 8.11 -1.37 21.80
C GLY A 252 7.35 -0.85 23.04
N GLY A 253 6.03 -1.00 23.06
CA GLY A 253 5.17 -0.48 24.14
C GLY A 253 4.83 1.01 24.06
N LYS A 254 5.29 1.72 23.01
CA LYS A 254 4.93 3.12 22.74
C LYS A 254 3.87 3.19 21.65
N LYS A 255 2.77 3.89 21.94
CA LYS A 255 1.76 4.27 20.94
C LYS A 255 2.21 5.55 20.22
N PHE A 256 2.06 5.57 18.91
CA PHE A 256 2.34 6.69 18.02
C PHE A 256 1.02 7.13 17.37
N GLU A 257 0.89 8.43 17.10
CA GLU A 257 -0.25 8.99 16.36
C GLU A 257 -0.14 8.73 14.85
N TYR A 258 0.96 8.13 14.42
CA TYR A 258 1.28 7.77 13.04
C TYR A 258 1.86 6.35 12.98
N GLU A 259 1.92 5.80 11.77
CA GLU A 259 2.52 4.49 11.54
C GLU A 259 4.05 4.57 11.58
N VAL A 260 4.67 3.66 12.31
CA VAL A 260 6.12 3.45 12.35
C VAL A 260 6.49 2.15 11.66
N VAL A 261 7.52 2.20 10.82
CA VAL A 261 8.06 1.05 10.11
C VAL A 261 9.06 0.31 10.99
N TYR A 262 8.96 -1.01 11.02
CA TYR A 262 9.80 -1.93 11.77
C TYR A 262 10.01 -3.23 10.98
N CYS A 263 10.83 -4.13 11.50
CA CYS A 263 11.17 -5.40 10.86
C CYS A 263 10.56 -6.58 11.61
N GLU A 264 10.05 -7.55 10.85
CA GLU A 264 9.58 -8.84 11.33
C GLU A 264 10.49 -9.96 10.80
N ALA A 265 10.54 -11.07 11.52
CA ALA A 265 11.30 -12.26 11.15
C ALA A 265 10.40 -13.50 11.25
N PHE A 266 10.52 -14.38 10.26
CA PHE A 266 9.81 -15.65 10.18
C PHE A 266 10.80 -16.77 9.88
N GLN A 267 10.52 -17.97 10.40
CA GLN A 267 11.24 -19.18 10.04
C GLN A 267 10.24 -20.33 9.90
N PHE A 268 10.37 -21.08 8.80
CA PHE A 268 9.53 -22.22 8.46
C PHE A 268 10.40 -23.48 8.50
N ILE A 269 10.18 -24.35 9.48
CA ILE A 269 10.98 -25.55 9.69
C ILE A 269 10.11 -26.64 10.32
N ASP A 270 10.23 -27.89 9.84
CA ASP A 270 9.52 -29.06 10.38
C ASP A 270 8.00 -28.85 10.54
N ASP A 271 7.36 -28.29 9.51
CA ASP A 271 5.94 -27.91 9.47
C ASP A 271 5.52 -26.86 10.51
N ASP A 272 6.47 -26.31 11.28
CA ASP A 272 6.26 -25.28 12.29
C ASP A 272 6.65 -23.89 11.78
N VAL A 273 5.92 -22.88 12.28
CA VAL A 273 6.16 -21.47 11.99
C VAL A 273 6.69 -20.80 13.25
N PHE A 274 7.85 -20.18 13.14
CA PHE A 274 8.44 -19.34 14.17
C PHE A 274 8.40 -17.87 13.75
N TYR A 275 8.16 -16.98 14.71
CA TYR A 275 7.99 -15.56 14.45
C TYR A 275 8.58 -14.69 15.56
N ALA A 276 9.08 -13.52 15.17
CA ALA A 276 9.43 -12.42 16.05
C ALA A 276 9.21 -11.07 15.35
N ALA A 277 8.94 -10.04 16.13
CA ALA A 277 8.84 -8.65 15.68
C ALA A 277 9.84 -7.78 16.44
N ALA A 278 10.50 -6.88 15.70
CA ALA A 278 11.39 -5.89 16.32
C ALA A 278 10.57 -4.96 17.23
N ASN A 279 11.19 -4.55 18.34
CA ASN A 279 10.62 -3.55 19.25
C ASN A 279 11.17 -2.13 19.00
N ASN A 280 11.91 -1.94 17.91
CA ASN A 280 12.58 -0.71 17.53
C ASN A 280 12.48 -0.51 16.01
N LYS A 281 12.80 0.70 15.53
CA LYS A 281 12.64 1.09 14.13
C LYS A 281 13.82 0.65 13.22
N THR A 282 14.96 0.24 13.77
CA THR A 282 16.22 0.21 12.99
C THR A 282 16.88 -1.15 12.90
N ARG A 283 16.43 -2.15 13.66
CA ARG A 283 17.01 -3.50 13.69
C ARG A 283 15.95 -4.55 13.43
N CYS A 284 16.38 -5.63 12.78
CA CYS A 284 15.58 -6.84 12.64
C CYS A 284 15.78 -7.77 13.86
N PRO A 285 14.79 -8.63 14.18
CA PRO A 285 14.93 -9.63 15.22
C PRO A 285 16.15 -10.54 15.04
N GLU A 286 16.63 -11.11 16.13
CA GLU A 286 17.62 -12.19 16.15
C GLU A 286 16.96 -13.57 16.21
N GLU A 287 17.69 -14.62 15.82
CA GLU A 287 17.20 -16.01 15.84
C GLU A 287 16.70 -16.44 17.23
N ASN A 288 17.38 -16.03 18.30
CA ASN A 288 16.99 -16.38 19.67
C ASN A 288 15.70 -15.69 20.16
N GLU A 289 15.18 -14.71 19.41
CA GLU A 289 13.91 -14.04 19.71
C GLU A 289 12.70 -14.75 19.08
N LEU A 290 12.94 -15.64 18.10
CA LEU A 290 11.90 -16.39 17.39
C LEU A 290 11.19 -17.37 18.32
N LYS A 291 9.86 -17.40 18.22
CA LYS A 291 9.00 -18.31 18.99
C LYS A 291 8.05 -19.03 18.07
N LYS A 292 7.77 -20.30 18.35
CA LYS A 292 6.76 -21.08 17.64
C LYS A 292 5.38 -20.41 17.81
N VAL A 293 4.72 -20.10 16.71
CA VAL A 293 3.41 -19.43 16.66
C VAL A 293 2.34 -20.22 15.91
N GLY A 294 2.73 -21.26 15.18
CA GLY A 294 1.80 -22.03 14.36
C GLY A 294 2.48 -23.12 13.55
N SER A 295 1.80 -23.55 12.49
CA SER A 295 2.25 -24.54 11.52
C SER A 295 2.07 -24.02 10.09
N TYR A 296 2.77 -24.61 9.12
CA TYR A 296 2.58 -24.29 7.72
C TYR A 296 2.36 -25.56 6.87
N GLN A 297 1.81 -25.37 5.69
CA GLN A 297 1.74 -26.37 4.63
C GLN A 297 2.18 -25.74 3.31
N ILE A 298 2.88 -26.50 2.48
CA ILE A 298 3.26 -26.06 1.13
C ILE A 298 2.13 -26.42 0.16
N SER A 299 1.80 -25.49 -0.72
CA SER A 299 0.82 -25.64 -1.79
C SER A 299 1.37 -24.94 -3.03
N ASP A 300 1.98 -25.69 -3.95
CA ASP A 300 2.68 -25.18 -5.14
C ASP A 300 3.70 -24.07 -4.81
N ASP A 301 3.48 -22.86 -5.30
CA ASP A 301 4.28 -21.64 -5.04
C ASP A 301 3.85 -20.90 -3.76
N SER A 302 3.00 -21.51 -2.94
CA SER A 302 2.44 -20.89 -1.74
C SER A 302 2.77 -21.62 -0.44
N LEU A 303 2.86 -20.87 0.66
CA LEU A 303 2.79 -21.38 2.02
C LEU A 303 1.45 -21.01 2.65
N ILE A 304 0.71 -22.02 3.10
CA ILE A 304 -0.48 -21.87 3.93
C ILE A 304 0.00 -21.82 5.38
N VAL A 305 0.05 -20.62 5.94
CA VAL A 305 0.53 -20.36 7.30
C VAL A 305 -0.67 -20.34 8.24
N GLN A 306 -0.74 -21.31 9.15
CA GLN A 306 -1.80 -21.44 10.12
C GLN A 306 -1.28 -21.10 11.52
N THR A 307 -1.82 -20.04 12.11
CA THR A 307 -1.63 -19.73 13.54
C THR A 307 -2.90 -20.06 14.31
N ASN A 308 -2.84 -20.01 15.64
CA ASN A 308 -4.00 -20.25 16.51
C ASN A 308 -5.17 -19.28 16.27
N ARG A 309 -4.95 -18.16 15.57
CA ARG A 309 -5.94 -17.08 15.41
C ARG A 309 -6.21 -16.71 13.95
N THR A 310 -5.31 -17.05 13.03
CA THR A 310 -5.41 -16.66 11.63
C THR A 310 -4.83 -17.71 10.69
N GLN A 311 -5.38 -17.76 9.48
CA GLN A 311 -4.78 -18.41 8.33
C GLN A 311 -4.29 -17.33 7.37
N GLN A 312 -3.08 -17.46 6.86
CA GLN A 312 -2.53 -16.63 5.80
C GLN A 312 -2.03 -17.51 4.67
N ILE A 313 -2.07 -17.01 3.45
CA ILE A 313 -1.51 -17.69 2.29
C ILE A 313 -0.45 -16.79 1.66
N TRP A 314 0.77 -17.28 1.60
CA TRP A 314 1.96 -16.55 1.19
C TRP A 314 2.42 -17.10 -0.15
N THR A 315 2.15 -16.40 -1.23
CA THR A 315 2.45 -16.85 -2.60
C THR A 315 3.71 -16.17 -3.11
N THR A 316 4.67 -16.98 -3.57
CA THR A 316 5.86 -16.50 -4.23
C THR A 316 5.53 -16.02 -5.64
N LYS A 317 5.69 -14.72 -5.91
CA LYS A 317 5.49 -14.13 -7.24
C LYS A 317 6.78 -14.07 -8.05
N LYS A 318 7.92 -13.81 -7.39
CA LYS A 318 9.23 -13.75 -8.04
C LYS A 318 10.37 -13.94 -7.05
N VAL A 319 11.37 -14.73 -7.43
CA VAL A 319 12.69 -14.77 -6.77
C VAL A 319 13.71 -14.12 -7.70
N TYR A 320 14.51 -13.20 -7.18
CA TYR A 320 15.51 -12.50 -7.99
C TYR A 320 16.69 -12.00 -7.15
N THR A 321 17.89 -12.00 -7.74
CA THR A 321 19.07 -11.39 -7.13
C THR A 321 18.91 -9.87 -7.07
N SER A 322 19.22 -9.26 -5.92
CA SER A 322 19.22 -7.80 -5.76
C SER A 322 20.25 -7.15 -6.69
N ARG A 323 19.86 -6.03 -7.30
CA ARG A 323 20.77 -5.19 -8.10
C ARG A 323 21.68 -4.33 -7.23
N VAL A 324 21.30 -4.11 -5.98
CA VAL A 324 22.05 -3.31 -4.99
C VAL A 324 23.02 -4.19 -4.21
N HIS A 325 22.54 -5.32 -3.68
CA HIS A 325 23.33 -6.29 -2.90
C HIS A 325 23.41 -7.61 -3.67
N LYS A 326 24.45 -7.78 -4.50
CA LYS A 326 24.54 -8.90 -5.47
C LYS A 326 24.59 -10.29 -4.81
N GLU A 327 24.92 -10.34 -3.53
CA GLU A 327 24.95 -11.53 -2.69
C GLU A 327 23.60 -11.85 -2.01
N THR A 328 22.59 -11.00 -2.21
CA THR A 328 21.27 -11.12 -1.57
C THR A 328 20.21 -11.45 -2.61
N GLU A 329 19.41 -12.48 -2.30
CA GLU A 329 18.18 -12.77 -3.02
C GLU A 329 16.99 -12.06 -2.39
N ASN A 330 16.16 -11.50 -3.26
CA ASN A 330 14.87 -10.92 -2.93
C ASN A 330 13.78 -11.94 -3.27
N TYR A 331 12.83 -12.09 -2.36
CA TYR A 331 11.64 -12.91 -2.52
C TYR A 331 10.44 -11.97 -2.55
N PHE A 332 9.86 -11.75 -3.72
CA PHE A 332 8.63 -10.97 -3.86
C PHE A 332 7.44 -11.88 -3.56
N ILE A 333 6.85 -11.66 -2.40
CA ILE A 333 5.82 -12.51 -1.81
C ILE A 333 4.53 -11.69 -1.65
N THR A 334 3.42 -12.27 -2.08
CA THR A 334 2.09 -11.73 -1.81
C THR A 334 1.46 -12.52 -0.67
N VAL A 335 0.97 -11.83 0.35
CA VAL A 335 0.30 -12.42 1.52
C VAL A 335 -1.18 -12.08 1.44
N PHE A 336 -2.02 -13.11 1.53
CA PHE A 336 -3.47 -13.00 1.68
C PHE A 336 -3.89 -13.42 3.08
N ASP A 337 -4.61 -12.56 3.80
CA ASP A 337 -5.04 -12.76 5.20
C ASP A 337 -6.54 -13.11 5.36
N ASN A 338 -7.15 -13.65 4.30
CA ASN A 338 -8.59 -13.87 4.10
C ASN A 338 -9.42 -12.62 3.78
N ASN A 339 -8.89 -11.41 4.00
CA ASN A 339 -9.64 -10.19 3.75
C ASN A 339 -9.00 -9.30 2.68
N ARG A 340 -7.67 -9.28 2.64
CA ARG A 340 -6.92 -8.39 1.76
C ARG A 340 -5.56 -8.96 1.41
N PHE A 341 -4.97 -8.33 0.40
CA PHE A 341 -3.63 -8.59 -0.07
C PHE A 341 -2.65 -7.55 0.44
N GLU A 342 -1.44 -8.00 0.78
CA GLU A 342 -0.26 -7.17 0.97
C GLU A 342 0.93 -7.88 0.31
N SER A 343 1.72 -7.17 -0.50
CA SER A 343 2.91 -7.74 -1.13
C SER A 343 4.18 -7.12 -0.56
N TYR A 344 5.23 -7.94 -0.44
CA TYR A 344 6.48 -7.63 0.24
C TYR A 344 7.69 -8.07 -0.58
N THR A 345 8.74 -7.26 -0.58
CA THR A 345 10.08 -7.72 -0.95
C THR A 345 10.77 -8.22 0.31
N MET A 346 10.83 -9.53 0.48
CA MET A 346 11.44 -10.19 1.63
C MET A 346 12.89 -10.62 1.33
N GLN A 347 13.71 -10.75 2.38
CA GLN A 347 15.11 -11.15 2.26
C GLN A 347 15.52 -12.10 3.39
N LYS A 348 16.38 -13.08 3.10
CA LYS A 348 16.98 -13.94 4.14
C LYS A 348 18.24 -13.31 4.77
N ASN A 349 18.89 -12.39 4.05
CA ASN A 349 20.06 -11.68 4.55
C ASN A 349 19.63 -10.53 5.48
N LYS A 350 19.80 -10.72 6.79
CA LYS A 350 19.47 -9.71 7.81
C LYS A 350 20.13 -8.36 7.55
N ARG A 351 21.42 -8.35 7.19
CA ARG A 351 22.16 -7.09 6.98
C ARG A 351 21.56 -6.30 5.83
N SER A 352 21.29 -6.96 4.70
CA SER A 352 20.67 -6.29 3.55
C SER A 352 19.25 -5.80 3.88
N MET A 353 18.49 -6.52 4.70
CA MET A 353 17.16 -6.06 5.11
C MET A 353 17.25 -4.85 6.04
N GLU A 354 18.22 -4.82 6.96
CA GLU A 354 18.48 -3.64 7.80
C GLU A 354 18.99 -2.45 6.98
N GLU A 355 19.77 -2.68 5.92
CA GLU A 355 20.19 -1.62 4.99
C GLU A 355 19.02 -1.08 4.17
N ARG A 356 18.07 -1.93 3.74
CA ARG A 356 16.80 -1.51 3.14
C ARG A 356 15.91 -0.74 4.12
N LEU A 357 15.85 -1.20 5.37
CA LEU A 357 15.08 -0.55 6.44
C LEU A 357 15.61 0.84 6.76
N ASN A 358 16.92 1.06 6.70
CA ASN A 358 17.57 2.29 7.18
C ASN A 358 18.24 3.07 6.04
N VAL A 359 17.49 3.99 5.42
CA VAL A 359 18.00 4.89 4.38
C VAL A 359 18.57 6.15 5.03
N ASN A 360 19.88 6.37 4.92
CA ASN A 360 20.50 7.60 5.42
C ASN A 360 20.24 8.77 4.48
N THR A 361 19.90 9.94 5.03
CA THR A 361 19.59 11.13 4.23
C THR A 361 19.97 12.46 4.92
N GLY A 362 19.74 13.60 4.28
CA GLY A 362 19.87 14.96 4.84
C GLY A 362 21.25 15.62 4.79
N LYS A 363 22.35 14.85 4.75
CA LYS A 363 23.72 15.43 4.78
C LYS A 363 24.03 16.31 3.57
N ASP A 364 23.66 15.84 2.39
CA ASP A 364 23.90 16.49 1.10
C ASP A 364 22.63 16.38 0.28
N LEU A 365 22.48 17.28 -0.70
CA LEU A 365 21.43 17.18 -1.71
C LEU A 365 21.59 15.83 -2.42
N GLU A 366 20.50 15.05 -2.56
CA GLU A 366 20.52 13.70 -3.13
C GLU A 366 21.34 12.65 -2.33
N HIS A 367 21.55 12.84 -1.01
CA HIS A 367 22.06 11.77 -0.16
C HIS A 367 20.96 10.72 0.08
N PHE A 368 21.08 9.60 -0.61
CA PHE A 368 20.12 8.49 -0.54
C PHE A 368 20.79 7.11 -0.63
N THR A 369 20.02 6.07 -0.30
CA THR A 369 20.36 4.66 -0.50
C THR A 369 19.43 4.07 -1.56
N LEU A 370 19.99 3.33 -2.51
CA LEU A 370 19.23 2.63 -3.55
C LEU A 370 18.69 1.31 -3.01
N PHE A 371 17.50 0.92 -3.46
CA PHE A 371 16.92 -0.39 -3.19
C PHE A 371 16.09 -0.87 -4.39
N ASP A 372 15.95 -2.19 -4.53
CA ASP A 372 15.14 -2.79 -5.59
C ASP A 372 13.65 -2.52 -5.38
N LEU A 373 12.93 -2.25 -6.46
CA LEU A 373 11.47 -2.22 -6.52
C LEU A 373 11.02 -2.94 -7.80
N LEU A 374 9.96 -3.74 -7.71
CA LEU A 374 9.38 -4.41 -8.87
C LEU A 374 8.14 -3.67 -9.35
N ILE A 375 8.07 -3.44 -10.65
CA ILE A 375 6.93 -2.80 -11.31
C ILE A 375 6.27 -3.82 -12.23
N PRO A 376 4.98 -4.14 -12.05
CA PRO A 376 4.25 -5.07 -12.90
C PRO A 376 4.26 -4.64 -14.37
N THR A 377 4.36 -5.63 -15.26
CA THR A 377 4.21 -5.47 -16.71
C THR A 377 3.41 -6.65 -17.27
N GLU A 378 2.93 -6.55 -18.51
CA GLU A 378 2.21 -7.67 -19.16
C GLU A 378 3.03 -8.98 -19.20
N GLY A 379 4.36 -8.87 -19.22
CA GLY A 379 5.28 -10.01 -19.24
C GLY A 379 5.88 -10.38 -17.86
N GLY A 380 5.31 -9.88 -16.77
CA GLY A 380 5.77 -10.15 -15.40
C GLY A 380 6.18 -8.89 -14.65
N TYR A 381 7.48 -8.71 -14.41
CA TYR A 381 7.97 -7.57 -13.60
C TYR A 381 9.21 -6.92 -14.20
N ARG A 382 9.14 -5.61 -14.40
CA ARG A 382 10.30 -4.74 -14.67
C ARG A 382 11.03 -4.47 -13.36
N HIS A 383 12.35 -4.57 -13.41
CA HIS A 383 13.22 -4.25 -12.28
C HIS A 383 13.56 -2.77 -12.30
N THR A 384 13.24 -2.06 -11.22
CA THR A 384 13.62 -0.65 -11.03
C THR A 384 14.47 -0.49 -9.78
N LEU A 385 15.14 0.66 -9.70
CA LEU A 385 15.85 1.10 -8.51
C LEU A 385 15.12 2.31 -7.96
N ALA A 386 14.78 2.23 -6.68
CA ALA A 386 14.14 3.28 -5.93
C ALA A 386 15.14 3.89 -4.93
N ASN A 387 14.99 5.16 -4.63
CA ASN A 387 15.68 5.86 -3.56
C ASN A 387 14.77 6.93 -2.98
N ASN A 388 14.96 7.26 -1.70
CA ASN A 388 14.23 8.34 -1.05
C ASN A 388 15.20 9.20 -0.25
N TYR A 389 14.92 10.48 -0.13
CA TYR A 389 15.71 11.42 0.66
C TYR A 389 14.82 12.45 1.34
N ILE A 390 15.35 13.08 2.39
CA ILE A 390 14.85 14.33 2.97
C ILE A 390 16.04 15.28 3.02
N PHE A 391 15.90 16.49 2.49
CA PHE A 391 16.93 17.51 2.55
C PHE A 391 16.36 18.89 2.87
N ASP A 392 17.05 19.66 3.73
CA ASP A 392 16.69 21.05 4.01
C ASP A 392 17.28 21.95 2.92
N ARG A 393 16.45 22.34 1.94
CA ARG A 393 16.88 23.11 0.77
C ARG A 393 17.41 24.50 1.11
N ARG A 394 17.16 25.02 2.32
CA ARG A 394 17.76 26.28 2.80
C ARG A 394 19.29 26.20 2.90
N PHE A 395 19.84 24.99 2.92
CA PHE A 395 21.28 24.72 2.91
C PHE A 395 21.81 24.24 1.55
N ALA A 396 21.00 24.24 0.50
CA ALA A 396 21.47 23.97 -0.86
C ALA A 396 22.43 25.06 -1.33
N GLN A 397 23.45 24.69 -2.11
CA GLN A 397 24.35 25.66 -2.75
C GLN A 397 23.77 26.11 -4.09
N GLY A 398 23.49 27.42 -4.22
CA GLY A 398 22.94 28.03 -5.43
C GLY A 398 21.85 29.05 -5.06
N ASP A 399 21.64 30.08 -5.88
CA ASP A 399 20.66 31.14 -5.63
C ASP A 399 19.18 30.67 -5.78
N GLU A 400 18.91 29.37 -5.60
CA GLU A 400 17.57 28.82 -5.60
C GLU A 400 16.91 29.07 -4.24
N TYR A 401 16.06 30.08 -4.17
CA TYR A 401 15.23 30.32 -2.99
C TYR A 401 14.14 29.24 -2.91
N TYR A 402 14.45 28.16 -2.20
CA TYR A 402 13.47 27.15 -1.81
C TYR A 402 13.19 27.29 -0.31
N ASP A 403 11.95 27.61 0.05
CA ASP A 403 11.52 27.65 1.44
C ASP A 403 11.10 26.25 1.90
N GLY A 404 12.01 25.54 2.57
CA GLY A 404 11.66 24.36 3.37
C GLY A 404 12.45 23.09 3.05
N PHE A 405 11.82 21.97 3.41
CA PHE A 405 12.33 20.63 3.17
C PHE A 405 11.87 20.11 1.81
N ASP A 406 12.72 19.29 1.20
CA ASP A 406 12.45 18.57 -0.02
C ASP A 406 12.61 17.07 0.25
N SER A 407 11.71 16.27 -0.32
CA SER A 407 11.71 14.82 -0.16
C SER A 407 10.97 14.16 -1.30
N ASP A 408 11.73 13.40 -2.09
CA ASP A 408 11.17 12.62 -3.17
C ASP A 408 11.58 11.15 -3.05
N LEU A 409 10.60 10.27 -3.22
CA LEU A 409 10.90 8.92 -3.68
C LEU A 409 11.15 8.97 -5.19
N ASN A 410 12.38 8.69 -5.62
CA ASN A 410 12.77 8.63 -7.02
C ASN A 410 12.92 7.18 -7.47
N ILE A 411 12.37 6.84 -8.63
CA ILE A 411 12.36 5.50 -9.18
C ILE A 411 12.82 5.55 -10.63
N SER A 412 13.85 4.76 -10.93
CA SER A 412 14.46 4.72 -12.25
C SER A 412 14.58 3.28 -12.75
N ALA A 413 14.44 3.10 -14.07
CA ALA A 413 14.77 1.85 -14.70
C ALA A 413 16.26 1.84 -15.11
N PRO A 414 16.98 0.75 -14.87
CA PRO A 414 18.36 0.65 -15.35
C PRO A 414 18.42 0.72 -16.87
N ASN A 415 19.25 1.63 -17.40
CA ASN A 415 19.58 1.77 -18.83
C ASN A 415 18.40 2.09 -19.76
N SER A 416 17.30 2.64 -19.24
CA SER A 416 16.13 2.99 -20.04
C SER A 416 15.28 4.03 -19.34
N ASP A 417 14.53 4.80 -20.12
CA ASP A 417 13.55 5.74 -19.59
C ASP A 417 12.46 5.00 -18.80
N PHE A 418 11.99 5.64 -17.74
CA PHE A 418 10.89 5.17 -16.92
C PHE A 418 9.88 6.30 -16.71
N PHE A 419 8.62 6.02 -17.06
CA PHE A 419 7.59 7.05 -17.14
C PHE A 419 6.46 6.82 -16.12
N SER A 420 5.85 7.92 -15.68
CA SER A 420 4.76 7.95 -14.70
C SER A 420 3.59 7.01 -15.05
N HIS A 421 3.20 6.91 -16.32
CA HIS A 421 2.12 6.02 -16.74
C HIS A 421 2.42 4.53 -16.50
N GLU A 422 3.69 4.16 -16.36
CA GLU A 422 4.10 2.79 -16.07
C GLU A 422 3.96 2.42 -14.59
N MET A 423 3.84 3.40 -13.68
CA MET A 423 3.88 3.12 -12.24
C MET A 423 2.81 3.86 -11.42
N CYS A 424 2.52 5.13 -11.70
CA CYS A 424 1.71 5.98 -10.81
C CYS A 424 0.30 5.44 -10.60
N GLN A 425 -0.21 4.68 -11.56
CA GLN A 425 -1.52 4.04 -11.49
C GLN A 425 -1.64 3.00 -10.36
N PHE A 426 -0.53 2.45 -9.85
CA PHE A 426 -0.58 1.37 -8.87
C PHE A 426 -0.66 1.86 -7.41
N TRP A 427 -0.22 3.08 -7.12
CA TRP A 427 -0.15 3.60 -5.76
C TRP A 427 -1.18 4.68 -5.48
N ASP A 428 -1.65 4.69 -4.23
CA ASP A 428 -2.64 5.62 -3.71
C ASP A 428 -1.97 6.82 -3.05
N ALA A 429 -1.00 6.54 -2.17
CA ALA A 429 -0.39 7.56 -1.32
C ALA A 429 1.07 7.29 -0.95
N SER A 430 1.83 8.37 -0.75
CA SER A 430 3.17 8.42 -0.18
C SER A 430 3.11 9.16 1.16
N ILE A 431 3.63 8.54 2.22
CA ILE A 431 3.53 9.04 3.60
C ILE A 431 4.91 9.10 4.24
N VAL A 432 5.26 10.24 4.82
CA VAL A 432 6.44 10.41 5.67
C VAL A 432 5.98 10.80 7.06
N ALA A 433 6.42 10.09 8.10
CA ALA A 433 6.03 10.40 9.47
C ALA A 433 7.14 10.21 10.50
N GLY A 434 7.23 11.10 11.50
CA GLY A 434 8.19 10.98 12.60
C GLY A 434 8.16 12.14 13.59
N GLU A 435 8.96 12.04 14.65
CA GLU A 435 9.06 13.09 15.68
C GLU A 435 9.77 14.33 15.09
N GLY A 436 9.12 15.48 15.08
CA GLY A 436 9.75 16.77 14.73
C GLY A 436 10.13 17.58 15.96
N MET A 437 10.86 18.68 15.75
CA MET A 437 11.28 19.55 16.86
C MET A 437 10.11 20.16 17.65
N PHE A 438 9.05 20.56 16.95
CA PHE A 438 7.91 21.26 17.54
C PHE A 438 6.68 20.38 17.68
N ASN A 439 6.38 19.59 16.66
CA ASN A 439 5.29 18.62 16.60
C ASN A 439 5.76 17.41 15.79
N ASP A 440 4.98 16.33 15.83
CA ASP A 440 5.15 15.23 14.89
C ASP A 440 4.99 15.74 13.45
N ILE A 441 5.89 15.31 12.58
CA ILE A 441 5.85 15.58 11.14
C ILE A 441 5.06 14.45 10.51
N VAL A 442 4.02 14.80 9.75
CA VAL A 442 3.26 13.86 8.92
C VAL A 442 3.03 14.52 7.57
N SER A 443 3.77 14.09 6.56
CA SER A 443 3.55 14.48 5.16
C SER A 443 2.76 13.39 4.46
N TYR A 444 1.80 13.81 3.65
CA TYR A 444 0.95 12.94 2.85
C TYR A 444 0.84 13.49 1.43
N SER A 445 1.11 12.63 0.45
CA SER A 445 0.93 12.92 -0.96
C SER A 445 0.12 11.81 -1.61
N ASN A 446 -0.91 12.15 -2.36
CA ASN A 446 -1.66 11.17 -3.17
C ASN A 446 -0.99 10.94 -4.54
N ASN A 447 -1.57 10.05 -5.34
CA ASN A 447 -1.09 9.69 -6.67
C ASN A 447 -0.93 10.85 -7.67
N THR A 448 -1.55 12.03 -7.46
CA THR A 448 -1.36 13.19 -8.35
C THR A 448 0.01 13.84 -8.20
N HIS A 449 0.75 13.49 -7.14
CA HIS A 449 2.12 13.95 -6.89
C HIS A 449 3.16 13.00 -7.49
N CYS A 450 2.71 12.00 -8.27
CA CYS A 450 3.56 11.12 -9.04
C CYS A 450 3.74 11.64 -10.46
N ALA A 451 4.97 11.93 -10.88
CA ALA A 451 5.24 12.51 -12.19
C ALA A 451 6.57 12.03 -12.78
N THR A 452 6.71 12.18 -14.11
CA THR A 452 7.97 11.93 -14.80
C THR A 452 8.85 13.18 -14.72
N ALA A 453 10.08 13.03 -14.24
CA ALA A 453 11.12 14.04 -14.38
C ALA A 453 12.06 13.69 -15.54
N PRO A 454 12.17 14.56 -16.58
CA PRO A 454 13.14 14.36 -17.64
C PRO A 454 14.54 14.81 -17.20
N ILE A 455 15.58 14.01 -17.48
CA ILE A 455 16.98 14.43 -17.31
C ILE A 455 17.64 14.52 -18.70
N PRO A 456 18.12 15.70 -19.15
CA PRO A 456 18.68 15.86 -20.51
C PRO A 456 19.91 15.00 -20.85
N SER A 457 20.63 14.49 -19.84
CA SER A 457 21.85 13.68 -19.99
C SER A 457 21.74 12.27 -19.37
N ALA A 458 20.56 11.88 -18.89
CA ALA A 458 20.31 10.59 -18.29
C ALA A 458 18.93 10.06 -18.72
N TYR A 459 18.53 8.92 -18.19
CA TYR A 459 17.22 8.36 -18.44
C TYR A 459 16.16 9.08 -17.59
N ALA A 460 14.95 9.21 -18.13
CA ALA A 460 13.82 9.72 -17.38
C ALA A 460 13.52 8.83 -16.18
N PHE A 461 13.09 9.45 -15.08
CA PHE A 461 12.70 8.78 -13.85
C PHE A 461 11.34 9.27 -13.38
N VAL A 462 10.73 8.52 -12.49
CA VAL A 462 9.47 8.89 -11.83
C VAL A 462 9.76 9.30 -10.40
N TYR A 463 9.11 10.35 -9.92
CA TYR A 463 9.19 10.77 -8.54
C TYR A 463 7.80 10.82 -7.88
N PHE A 464 7.76 10.58 -6.57
CA PHE A 464 6.65 10.93 -5.68
C PHE A 464 7.14 11.99 -4.70
N ASN A 465 6.63 13.21 -4.85
CA ASN A 465 6.99 14.32 -3.97
C ASN A 465 6.19 14.28 -2.66
N ASN A 466 6.82 14.64 -1.55
CA ASN A 466 6.21 14.85 -0.24
C ASN A 466 6.28 16.31 0.19
N ASP A 467 5.12 16.91 0.47
CA ASP A 467 5.03 18.30 0.91
C ASP A 467 5.09 18.44 2.44
N TYR A 468 5.81 19.45 2.92
CA TYR A 468 6.01 19.73 4.34
C TYR A 468 5.45 21.08 4.75
N HIS A 469 5.09 21.21 6.03
CA HIS A 469 4.72 22.50 6.59
C HIS A 469 5.96 23.37 6.81
N ALA A 470 5.79 24.69 6.69
CA ALA A 470 6.87 25.65 6.88
C ALA A 470 7.53 25.59 8.28
N ASN A 471 6.83 25.05 9.27
CA ASN A 471 7.32 24.88 10.64
C ASN A 471 7.88 23.48 10.92
N ASP A 472 7.86 22.58 9.95
CA ASP A 472 8.45 21.25 10.11
C ASP A 472 9.96 21.40 10.26
N VAL A 473 10.51 20.73 11.27
CA VAL A 473 11.95 20.71 11.54
C VAL A 473 12.33 19.30 11.94
N PHE A 474 13.07 18.65 11.04
CA PHE A 474 13.59 17.31 11.22
C PHE A 474 14.69 17.27 12.30
N LEU A 475 14.75 16.19 13.06
CA LEU A 475 15.66 15.95 14.16
C LEU A 475 16.82 15.08 13.69
N HIS A 476 18.06 15.51 13.93
CA HIS A 476 19.25 14.73 13.62
C HIS A 476 19.21 13.36 14.32
N GLY A 477 19.40 12.30 13.54
CA GLY A 477 19.42 10.91 13.99
C GLY A 477 18.05 10.28 14.22
N GLU A 478 16.95 11.01 14.05
CA GLU A 478 15.61 10.42 14.12
C GLU A 478 15.32 9.56 12.88
N ALA A 479 14.56 8.48 13.09
CA ALA A 479 14.10 7.57 12.05
C ALA A 479 12.66 7.92 11.65
N TYR A 480 12.52 8.55 10.49
CA TYR A 480 11.24 8.92 9.88
C TYR A 480 10.73 7.78 9.02
N SER A 481 9.54 7.29 9.30
CA SER A 481 8.94 6.19 8.55
C SER A 481 8.38 6.68 7.22
N TYR A 482 8.72 5.97 6.15
CA TYR A 482 8.21 6.19 4.81
C TYR A 482 7.35 5.00 4.39
N ILE A 483 6.16 5.27 3.87
CA ILE A 483 5.21 4.26 3.37
C ILE A 483 4.66 4.72 2.02
N LEU A 484 4.90 3.94 0.97
CA LEU A 484 4.24 4.10 -0.32
C LEU A 484 3.14 3.04 -0.45
N ARG A 485 1.89 3.47 -0.26
CA ARG A 485 0.70 2.63 -0.17
C ARG A 485 0.10 2.34 -1.54
N PRO A 486 -0.07 1.07 -1.92
CA PRO A 486 -0.71 0.71 -3.17
C PRO A 486 -2.22 0.97 -3.11
N LEU A 487 -2.86 1.18 -4.26
CA LEU A 487 -4.31 1.08 -4.33
C LEU A 487 -4.71 -0.37 -4.00
N PRO A 488 -5.81 -0.60 -3.24
CA PRO A 488 -6.18 -1.95 -2.79
C PRO A 488 -6.26 -2.99 -3.90
N LYS A 489 -6.76 -2.62 -5.08
CA LYS A 489 -6.87 -3.52 -6.23
C LYS A 489 -5.53 -4.02 -6.78
N TYR A 490 -4.43 -3.31 -6.53
CA TYR A 490 -3.08 -3.68 -6.96
C TYR A 490 -2.21 -4.22 -5.82
N ALA A 491 -2.74 -4.37 -4.60
CA ALA A 491 -1.94 -4.80 -3.44
C ALA A 491 -1.40 -6.24 -3.56
N SER A 492 -1.97 -7.05 -4.47
CA SER A 492 -1.46 -8.37 -4.86
C SER A 492 -0.36 -8.34 -5.93
N GLU A 493 -0.09 -7.19 -6.53
CA GLU A 493 0.82 -7.02 -7.68
C GLU A 493 2.02 -6.13 -7.34
N VAL A 494 1.84 -5.13 -6.48
CA VAL A 494 2.91 -4.20 -6.08
C VAL A 494 3.17 -4.25 -4.59
N GLU A 495 4.42 -4.00 -4.22
CA GLU A 495 4.82 -3.85 -2.82
C GLU A 495 4.22 -2.59 -2.19
N GLU A 496 3.70 -2.70 -0.97
CA GLU A 496 3.61 -1.54 -0.08
C GLU A 496 4.99 -1.25 0.47
N LEU A 497 5.72 -0.36 -0.21
CA LEU A 497 7.11 -0.03 0.12
C LEU A 497 7.15 0.65 1.49
N LYS A 498 7.96 0.09 2.38
CA LYS A 498 8.17 0.57 3.75
C LYS A 498 9.66 0.71 4.01
N LEU A 499 10.08 1.82 4.59
CA LEU A 499 11.46 2.05 5.04
C LEU A 499 11.50 3.14 6.12
N ASN A 500 12.66 3.34 6.74
CA ASN A 500 12.94 4.46 7.62
C ASN A 500 14.06 5.33 7.04
N MET A 501 13.81 6.63 6.97
CA MET A 501 14.78 7.65 6.61
C MET A 501 15.47 8.16 7.87
N ILE A 502 16.76 7.82 8.00
CA ILE A 502 17.61 8.29 9.10
C ILE A 502 18.13 9.66 8.71
N TYR A 503 17.53 10.70 9.29
CA TYR A 503 17.85 12.08 8.95
C TYR A 503 19.16 12.53 9.60
N HIS A 504 19.99 13.22 8.82
CA HIS A 504 21.21 13.87 9.32
C HIS A 504 21.22 15.32 8.87
N ASP A 505 21.48 16.24 9.81
CA ASP A 505 21.76 17.64 9.49
C ASP A 505 22.72 17.84 8.28
N PRO A 506 22.47 18.83 7.41
CA PRO A 506 23.36 19.15 6.29
C PRO A 506 24.81 19.42 6.70
N LEU A 507 25.77 19.02 5.86
CA LEU A 507 27.20 19.22 6.14
C LEU A 507 27.53 20.70 6.42
N GLY A 508 28.22 20.96 7.54
CA GLY A 508 28.61 22.31 7.96
C GLY A 508 27.61 23.00 8.90
N THR A 509 26.45 22.39 9.14
CA THR A 509 25.50 22.84 10.18
C THR A 509 25.74 22.05 11.47
N LYS A 510 25.71 22.72 12.62
CA LYS A 510 25.81 22.09 13.96
C LYS A 510 24.70 22.65 14.82
N THR A 511 23.48 22.13 14.75
CA THR A 511 22.42 22.80 15.53
C THR A 511 21.26 21.97 16.06
N THR A 512 21.14 20.67 15.78
CA THR A 512 19.90 19.97 16.17
C THR A 512 20.14 18.72 17.02
N GLN A 513 20.69 18.89 18.22
CA GLN A 513 20.72 17.80 19.21
C GLN A 513 19.40 17.73 19.98
N LYS A 514 18.88 16.51 20.17
CA LYS A 514 17.73 16.20 21.03
C LYS A 514 17.94 16.84 22.41
N LEU A 515 17.20 17.92 22.72
CA LEU A 515 17.16 18.47 24.07
C LEU A 515 16.58 17.37 24.97
N THR A 516 17.45 16.72 25.73
CA THR A 516 17.05 15.79 26.77
C THR A 516 16.16 16.56 27.74
N LYS A 517 14.87 16.22 27.77
CA LYS A 517 13.95 16.67 28.82
C LYS A 517 14.49 16.13 30.15
N ASN A 518 15.30 16.94 30.83
CA ASN A 518 15.60 16.75 32.23
C ASN A 518 14.30 16.98 33.01
N SER A 519 13.65 15.90 33.40
CA SER A 519 12.63 15.93 34.44
C SER A 519 13.28 16.41 35.73
N LYS A 520 12.79 17.52 36.27
CA LYS A 520 12.86 17.83 37.70
C LYS A 520 11.47 17.69 38.29
#